data_AF-A0A3S4U5G7-F1
#
_entry.id   AF-A0A3S4U5G7-F1
#
_cell.length_a   1.000
_cell.length_b   1.000
_cell.length_c   1.000
_cell.angle_alpha   90.00
_cell.angle_beta   90.00
_cell.angle_gamma   90.00
#
_symmetry.space_group_name_H-M   'P 1'
#
loop_
_entity.id
_entity.type
_entity.pdbx_description
1 polymer ?
#
loop_
_entity_poly.entity_id
_entity_poly.type
_entity_poly.pdbx_seq_one_letter_code
_entity_poly.pdbx_strand_id
1 'polypeptide(L)'
;MKKIFLCLILLFTFVQAKKQELLNFIPPEESYVNLENKKCNESCLLELLEEKMYLSFLSEFVENQNQILSNIYAKLLNSITDFEKNLQKIDNKNTISVKLALIIPEKTIKNYSNIIINSSIAYLLKQRAEIKVEVFLIGTEEEQKIKETLRKISSQGYKFAIAGFTNKGVKALEGYQGDVKIFIPTTHKSTTQIHNENIYFGSIDYDVQIKKLLDKSNGFNAILSDESALLNELNSKIKAQDPNAIIYKIGDEKIDFARVLRGLRGASVFFNTPLIKTALLSSQIRVHNIRTNVLFSTQLNYNPAFLSLTQEGDRRQFIIANSIDKNDEELNYLNEMFAQNLDYNWVAYATSVGLDYFYTNFLNPKSERIFEEELNNSQFIYKVRLMQGKAGNFEELE
;
A
#
# COMPACT_ATOMS: atom_id res chain seq x y z
N MET A 1 5.70 -36.26 -62.01
CA MET A 1 6.01 -34.83 -62.24
C MET A 1 5.48 -33.89 -61.17
N LYS A 2 4.26 -34.05 -60.63
CA LYS A 2 3.72 -33.16 -59.56
C LYS A 2 4.46 -33.20 -58.21
N LYS A 3 5.07 -34.33 -57.82
CA LYS A 3 5.80 -34.45 -56.54
C LYS A 3 7.17 -33.76 -56.53
N ILE A 4 7.81 -33.63 -57.70
CA ILE A 4 9.11 -32.95 -57.84
C ILE A 4 8.93 -31.43 -57.74
N PHE A 5 7.83 -30.90 -58.27
CA PHE A 5 7.52 -29.47 -58.19
C PHE A 5 7.20 -29.01 -56.77
N LEU A 6 6.57 -29.87 -55.95
CA LEU A 6 6.28 -29.57 -54.54
C LEU A 6 7.55 -29.52 -53.69
N CYS A 7 8.53 -30.41 -53.94
CA CYS A 7 9.81 -30.37 -53.25
C CYS A 7 10.65 -29.15 -53.64
N LEU A 8 10.56 -28.68 -54.90
CA LEU A 8 11.29 -27.49 -55.34
C LEU A 8 10.75 -26.20 -54.69
N ILE A 9 9.44 -26.12 -54.45
CA ILE A 9 8.79 -24.97 -53.78
C ILE A 9 9.14 -24.94 -52.28
N LEU A 10 9.23 -26.10 -51.63
CA LEU A 10 9.64 -26.21 -50.23
C LEU A 10 11.13 -25.88 -49.99
N LEU A 11 11.99 -26.06 -51.01
CA LEU A 11 13.39 -25.66 -50.94
C LEU A 11 13.60 -24.13 -51.02
N PHE A 12 12.70 -23.41 -51.69
CA PHE A 12 12.79 -21.95 -51.80
C PHE A 12 12.38 -21.20 -50.51
N THR A 13 11.55 -21.80 -49.64
CA THR A 13 11.14 -21.16 -48.38
C THR A 13 12.23 -21.20 -47.30
N PHE A 14 13.25 -22.05 -47.42
CA PHE A 14 14.38 -22.09 -46.48
C PHE A 14 15.48 -21.06 -46.80
N VAL A 15 15.52 -20.49 -48.02
CA VAL A 15 16.55 -19.51 -48.42
C VAL A 15 16.24 -18.09 -47.92
N GLN A 16 15.04 -17.83 -47.42
CA GLN A 16 14.63 -16.55 -46.82
C GLN A 16 14.61 -16.51 -45.29
N ALA A 17 15.18 -17.52 -44.62
CA ALA A 17 15.36 -17.46 -43.17
C ALA A 17 16.44 -16.42 -42.81
N LYS A 18 16.02 -15.20 -42.47
CA LYS A 18 16.88 -14.21 -41.81
C LYS A 18 17.39 -14.83 -40.50
N LYS A 19 18.71 -15.01 -40.41
CA LYS A 19 19.40 -15.36 -39.16
C LYS A 19 19.15 -14.22 -38.16
N GLN A 20 18.40 -14.48 -37.10
CA GLN A 20 18.41 -13.61 -35.92
C GLN A 20 19.64 -13.98 -35.11
N GLU A 21 20.76 -13.31 -35.38
CA GLU A 21 21.84 -13.26 -34.41
C GLU A 21 21.40 -12.33 -33.29
N LEU A 22 21.46 -12.82 -32.05
CA LEU A 22 21.46 -11.95 -30.89
C LEU A 22 22.65 -11.01 -31.06
N LEU A 23 22.36 -9.71 -31.22
CA LEU A 23 23.39 -8.67 -31.10
C LEU A 23 24.08 -8.90 -29.76
N ASN A 24 25.38 -9.17 -29.81
CA ASN A 24 26.21 -9.37 -28.64
C ASN A 24 26.43 -8.00 -27.97
N PHE A 25 25.37 -7.47 -27.35
CA PHE A 25 25.45 -6.30 -26.53
C PHE A 25 26.04 -6.74 -25.20
N ILE A 26 27.23 -6.27 -24.90
CA ILE A 26 27.72 -6.27 -23.52
C ILE A 26 26.75 -5.32 -22.80
N PRO A 27 25.90 -5.79 -21.87
CA PRO A 27 25.11 -4.87 -21.09
C PRO A 27 26.09 -3.88 -20.46
N PRO A 28 25.83 -2.56 -20.52
CA PRO A 28 26.71 -1.61 -19.89
C PRO A 28 26.90 -2.07 -18.44
N GLU A 29 28.15 -2.20 -18.01
CA GLU A 29 28.42 -2.38 -16.59
C GLU A 29 27.62 -1.29 -15.87
N GLU A 30 26.80 -1.69 -14.90
CA GLU A 30 26.17 -0.75 -13.97
C GLU A 30 27.28 -0.14 -13.12
N SER A 31 28.02 0.78 -13.73
CA SER A 31 28.62 1.89 -13.06
C SER A 31 27.47 2.72 -12.55
N TYR A 32 27.22 2.64 -11.24
CA TYR A 32 26.51 3.68 -10.52
C TYR A 32 27.36 4.94 -10.62
N VAL A 33 27.23 5.66 -11.74
CA VAL A 33 27.59 7.06 -11.76
C VAL A 33 26.67 7.70 -10.72
N ASN A 34 27.26 8.26 -9.67
CA ASN A 34 26.53 9.15 -8.78
C ASN A 34 25.98 10.30 -9.65
N LEU A 35 24.68 10.26 -9.94
CA LEU A 35 24.04 11.16 -10.90
C LEU A 35 23.80 12.56 -10.33
N GLU A 36 24.15 12.81 -9.06
CA GLU A 36 24.08 14.15 -8.45
C GLU A 36 25.46 14.63 -8.02
N ASN A 37 26.17 15.24 -8.96
CA ASN A 37 27.32 16.10 -8.71
C ASN A 37 26.94 17.59 -8.62
N LYS A 38 25.64 17.91 -8.53
CA LYS A 38 25.16 19.30 -8.38
C LYS A 38 24.82 19.56 -6.92
N LYS A 39 25.64 20.38 -6.26
CA LYS A 39 25.26 21.01 -5.00
C LYS A 39 23.99 21.83 -5.22
N CYS A 40 22.95 21.58 -4.41
CA CYS A 40 21.71 22.34 -4.41
C CYS A 40 22.01 23.83 -4.12
N ASN A 41 21.57 24.73 -5.01
CA ASN A 41 21.73 26.18 -4.84
C ASN A 41 20.54 26.77 -4.06
N GLU A 42 20.54 28.07 -3.76
CA GLU A 42 19.46 28.71 -2.99
C GLU A 42 18.07 28.53 -3.62
N SER A 43 17.97 28.53 -4.96
CA SER A 43 16.70 28.29 -5.66
C SER A 43 16.19 26.87 -5.45
N CYS A 44 17.09 25.88 -5.54
CA CYS A 44 16.79 24.49 -5.25
C CYS A 44 16.40 24.29 -3.78
N LEU A 45 17.06 24.96 -2.83
CA LEU A 45 16.68 24.90 -1.42
C LEU A 45 15.31 25.52 -1.14
N LEU A 46 14.96 26.61 -1.84
CA LEU A 46 13.63 27.21 -1.76
C LEU A 46 12.56 26.33 -2.40
N GLU A 47 12.86 25.72 -3.54
CA GLU A 47 11.98 24.74 -4.21
C GLU A 47 11.70 23.55 -3.30
N LEU A 48 12.72 23.00 -2.62
CA LEU A 48 12.54 21.95 -1.61
C LEU A 48 11.64 22.39 -0.44
N LEU A 49 11.65 23.67 -0.06
CA LEU A 49 10.76 24.20 0.98
C LEU A 49 9.32 24.42 0.47
N GLU A 50 9.16 24.90 -0.77
CA GLU A 50 7.87 25.09 -1.44
C GLU A 50 7.18 23.74 -1.72
N GLU A 51 7.96 22.74 -2.12
CA GLU A 51 7.54 21.35 -2.32
C GLU A 51 7.42 20.55 -1.01
N LYS A 52 7.65 21.21 0.14
CA LYS A 52 7.57 20.61 1.49
C LYS A 52 8.51 19.41 1.72
N MET A 53 9.60 19.30 0.96
CA MET A 53 10.62 18.25 1.07
C MET A 53 11.67 18.58 2.16
N TYR A 54 11.22 18.71 3.42
CA TYR A 54 12.05 19.25 4.51
C TYR A 54 13.28 18.41 4.86
N LEU A 55 13.24 17.08 4.72
CA LEU A 55 14.40 16.22 4.97
C LEU A 55 15.44 16.32 3.87
N SER A 56 14.99 16.42 2.61
CA SER A 56 15.87 16.72 1.47
C SER A 56 16.50 18.09 1.63
N PHE A 57 15.72 19.10 2.06
CA PHE A 57 16.24 20.41 2.43
C PHE A 57 17.31 20.31 3.53
N LEU A 58 17.08 19.55 4.60
CA LEU A 58 18.07 19.37 5.69
C LEU A 58 19.34 18.63 5.25
N SER A 59 19.22 17.69 4.31
CA SER A 59 20.33 16.91 3.75
C SER A 59 21.17 17.72 2.78
N GLU A 60 20.52 18.57 1.97
CA GLU A 60 21.16 19.36 0.92
C GLU A 60 21.63 20.74 1.39
N PHE A 61 21.16 21.22 2.56
CA PHE A 61 21.54 22.51 3.10
C PHE A 61 23.03 22.51 3.51
N VAL A 62 23.79 23.40 2.87
CA VAL A 62 25.15 23.78 3.25
C VAL A 62 25.11 25.25 3.67
N GLU A 63 25.89 25.61 4.71
CA GLU A 63 26.00 27.00 5.19
C GLU A 63 26.10 27.98 4.02
N ASN A 64 25.12 28.89 3.94
CA ASN A 64 24.98 29.86 2.86
C ASN A 64 24.79 31.27 3.43
N GLN A 65 24.93 32.29 2.58
CA GLN A 65 24.81 33.70 2.99
C GLN A 65 23.36 34.15 3.22
N ASN A 66 22.38 33.30 2.90
CA ASN A 66 20.97 33.60 3.01
C ASN A 66 20.49 33.39 4.45
N GLN A 67 20.31 34.50 5.17
CA GLN A 67 19.89 34.50 6.57
C GLN A 67 18.54 33.81 6.80
N ILE A 68 17.64 33.83 5.81
CA ILE A 68 16.31 33.22 5.90
C ILE A 68 16.44 31.70 5.85
N LEU A 69 17.15 31.17 4.86
CA LEU A 69 17.38 29.73 4.73
C LEU A 69 18.15 29.18 5.94
N SER A 70 19.14 29.92 6.44
CA SER A 70 19.89 29.58 7.66
C SER A 70 18.99 29.57 8.91
N ASN A 71 18.06 30.51 9.05
CA ASN A 71 17.10 30.52 10.15
C ASN A 71 16.07 29.39 10.05
N ILE A 72 15.61 29.05 8.84
CA ILE A 72 14.69 27.93 8.58
C ILE A 72 15.40 26.61 8.89
N TYR A 73 16.63 26.42 8.41
CA TYR A 73 17.49 25.29 8.75
C TYR A 73 17.68 25.19 10.26
N ALA A 74 18.08 26.27 10.94
CA ALA A 74 18.25 26.28 12.38
C ALA A 74 16.94 25.95 13.12
N LYS A 75 15.78 26.43 12.65
CA LYS A 75 14.48 26.13 13.28
C LYS A 75 14.05 24.67 13.07
N LEU A 76 14.26 24.11 11.88
CA LEU A 76 14.00 22.70 11.58
C LEU A 76 14.97 21.79 12.34
N LEU A 77 16.25 22.12 12.35
CA LEU A 77 17.28 21.41 13.12
C LEU A 77 17.02 21.53 14.62
N ASN A 78 16.58 22.68 15.14
CA ASN A 78 16.20 22.87 16.54
C ASN A 78 14.93 22.08 16.90
N SER A 79 13.96 21.95 15.98
CA SER A 79 12.82 21.06 16.22
C SER A 79 13.22 19.58 16.34
N ILE A 80 14.28 19.17 15.64
CA ILE A 80 14.86 17.82 15.68
C ILE A 80 15.81 17.66 16.89
N THR A 81 16.58 18.68 17.23
CA THR A 81 17.55 18.63 18.34
C THR A 81 16.93 18.94 19.70
N ASP A 82 15.78 19.62 19.78
CA ASP A 82 14.98 19.70 21.00
C ASP A 82 14.37 18.33 21.34
N PHE A 83 14.06 17.51 20.34
CA PHE A 83 13.70 16.10 20.54
C PHE A 83 14.87 15.29 21.12
N GLU A 84 16.10 15.45 20.60
CA GLU A 84 17.30 14.79 21.14
C GLU A 84 17.74 15.31 22.52
N LYS A 85 17.67 16.62 22.79
CA LYS A 85 18.01 17.21 24.10
C LYS A 85 17.00 16.82 25.17
N ASN A 86 15.73 16.66 24.81
CA ASN A 86 14.72 16.14 25.73
C ASN A 86 14.97 14.65 26.01
N LEU A 87 15.36 13.85 25.02
CA LEU A 87 15.78 12.46 25.22
C LEU A 87 17.02 12.32 26.14
N GLN A 88 18.03 13.19 26.00
CA GLN A 88 19.24 13.13 26.86
C GLN A 88 19.02 13.63 28.29
N LYS A 89 18.07 14.55 28.53
CA LYS A 89 17.69 14.95 29.90
C LYS A 89 16.93 13.85 30.64
N ILE A 90 16.32 12.91 29.92
CA ILE A 90 15.56 11.78 30.47
C ILE A 90 16.49 10.65 30.92
N ASP A 91 17.66 10.46 30.31
CA ASP A 91 18.63 9.42 30.70
C ASP A 91 19.20 9.62 32.12
N ASN A 92 19.20 10.86 32.63
CA ASN A 92 19.63 11.19 33.99
C ASN A 92 18.54 11.01 35.07
N LYS A 93 17.31 10.65 34.69
CA LYS A 93 16.21 10.32 35.60
C LYS A 93 15.57 9.02 35.14
N ASN A 94 15.98 7.86 35.67
CA ASN A 94 15.32 6.53 35.64
C ASN A 94 13.94 6.44 34.92
N THR A 95 13.87 6.74 33.63
CA THR A 95 12.64 6.65 32.84
C THR A 95 12.95 5.64 31.75
N ILE A 96 12.29 4.50 31.84
CA ILE A 96 12.46 3.36 30.95
C ILE A 96 12.32 3.87 29.52
N SER A 97 13.39 3.84 28.73
CA SER A 97 13.35 4.17 27.31
C SER A 97 12.50 3.11 26.61
N VAL A 98 11.25 3.45 26.32
CA VAL A 98 10.35 2.60 25.56
C VAL A 98 10.96 2.39 24.17
N LYS A 99 10.99 1.14 23.71
CA LYS A 99 11.58 0.78 22.41
C LYS A 99 10.55 0.14 21.49
N LEU A 100 10.51 0.60 20.24
CA LEU A 100 9.68 0.09 19.15
C LEU A 100 10.55 -0.46 18.01
N ALA A 101 10.32 -1.71 17.63
CA ALA A 101 10.99 -2.32 16.48
C ALA A 101 10.09 -2.23 15.23
N LEU A 102 10.64 -1.84 14.09
CA LEU A 102 9.97 -1.96 12.78
C LEU A 102 10.63 -3.09 12.00
N ILE A 103 9.95 -4.23 11.84
CA ILE A 103 10.47 -5.41 11.14
C ILE A 103 9.99 -5.39 9.70
N ILE A 104 10.92 -5.21 8.75
CA ILE A 104 10.59 -4.89 7.37
C ILE A 104 11.26 -5.88 6.42
N PRO A 105 10.51 -6.77 5.74
CA PRO A 105 11.03 -7.62 4.67
C PRO A 105 11.04 -6.86 3.33
N GLU A 106 11.98 -5.93 3.17
CA GLU A 106 11.95 -4.90 2.14
C GLU A 106 11.98 -5.45 0.70
N LYS A 107 12.59 -6.62 0.48
CA LYS A 107 12.61 -7.28 -0.84
C LYS A 107 11.28 -7.98 -1.17
N THR A 108 10.48 -8.31 -0.15
CA THR A 108 9.18 -8.98 -0.33
C THR A 108 8.05 -7.96 -0.54
N ILE A 109 7.99 -6.92 0.30
CA ILE A 109 6.86 -5.97 0.29
C ILE A 109 7.14 -4.68 -0.50
N LYS A 110 8.38 -4.47 -0.95
CA LYS A 110 8.79 -3.35 -1.83
C LYS A 110 8.29 -2.00 -1.30
N ASN A 111 7.43 -1.30 -2.04
CA ASN A 111 6.93 0.04 -1.69
C ASN A 111 6.18 0.07 -0.35
N TYR A 112 5.55 -1.03 0.08
CA TYR A 112 4.90 -1.08 1.39
C TYR A 112 5.89 -0.93 2.55
N SER A 113 7.20 -1.17 2.34
CA SER A 113 8.24 -0.91 3.33
C SER A 113 8.28 0.56 3.74
N ASN A 114 8.37 1.45 2.75
CA ASN A 114 8.43 2.89 2.99
C ASN A 114 7.11 3.38 3.58
N ILE A 115 5.98 2.83 3.12
CA ILE A 115 4.65 3.18 3.65
C ILE A 115 4.57 2.93 5.16
N ILE A 116 4.98 1.74 5.61
CA ILE A 116 4.92 1.36 7.03
C ILE A 116 5.90 2.20 7.85
N ILE A 117 7.15 2.37 7.39
CA ILE A 117 8.15 3.18 8.09
C ILE A 117 7.69 4.63 8.23
N ASN A 118 7.26 5.24 7.12
CA ASN A 118 6.89 6.66 7.07
C ASN A 118 5.64 6.96 7.90
N SER A 119 4.60 6.13 7.81
CA SER A 119 3.39 6.29 8.62
C SER A 119 3.66 6.08 10.12
N SER A 120 4.56 5.14 10.47
CA SER A 120 5.01 4.97 11.85
C SER A 120 5.70 6.23 12.38
N ILE A 121 6.62 6.81 11.60
CA ILE A 121 7.33 8.05 11.99
C ILE A 121 6.36 9.22 12.09
N ALA A 122 5.48 9.41 11.11
CA ALA A 122 4.48 10.48 11.10
C ALA A 122 3.59 10.42 12.35
N TYR A 123 3.10 9.23 12.71
CA TYR A 123 2.32 9.02 13.92
C TYR A 123 3.10 9.37 15.19
N LEU A 124 4.35 8.91 15.31
CA LEU A 124 5.17 9.18 16.50
C LEU A 124 5.50 10.68 16.63
N LEU A 125 5.71 11.39 15.52
CA LEU A 125 5.88 12.84 15.52
C LEU A 125 4.60 13.54 15.96
N LYS A 126 3.44 13.11 15.46
CA LYS A 126 2.13 13.65 15.85
C LYS A 126 1.91 13.56 17.37
N GLN A 127 2.24 12.41 17.95
CA GLN A 127 2.11 12.19 19.40
C GLN A 127 3.26 12.77 20.22
N ARG A 128 4.29 13.34 19.58
CA ARG A 128 5.54 13.76 20.22
C ARG A 128 6.12 12.64 21.09
N ALA A 129 6.08 11.42 20.56
CA ALA A 129 6.37 10.22 21.30
C ALA A 129 7.87 10.12 21.65
N GLU A 130 8.18 10.03 22.93
CA GLU A 130 9.53 9.82 23.45
C GLU A 130 9.91 8.33 23.43
N ILE A 131 9.99 7.75 22.23
CA ILE A 131 10.24 6.31 22.01
C ILE A 131 11.48 6.12 21.13
N LYS A 132 12.33 5.16 21.50
CA LYS A 132 13.41 4.72 20.62
C LYS A 132 12.86 3.79 19.53
N VAL A 133 12.96 4.20 18.28
CA VAL A 133 12.55 3.39 17.12
C VAL A 133 13.79 2.82 16.43
N GLU A 134 13.75 1.54 16.06
CA GLU A 134 14.79 0.91 15.22
C GLU A 134 14.15 0.10 14.10
N VAL A 135 14.68 0.26 12.88
CA VAL A 135 14.23 -0.47 11.70
C VAL A 135 15.12 -1.70 11.49
N PHE A 136 14.51 -2.87 11.48
CA PHE A 136 15.13 -4.16 11.22
C PHE A 136 14.76 -4.62 9.80
N LEU A 137 15.64 -4.33 8.84
CA LEU A 137 15.54 -4.84 7.47
C LEU A 137 15.93 -6.32 7.46
N ILE A 138 15.03 -7.19 7.02
CA ILE A 138 15.24 -8.65 7.01
C ILE A 138 15.36 -9.24 5.60
N GLY A 139 15.24 -8.41 4.56
CA GLY A 139 15.25 -8.85 3.16
C GLY A 139 13.98 -9.58 2.77
N THR A 140 13.89 -10.85 3.14
CA THR A 140 12.83 -11.78 2.75
C THR A 140 12.21 -12.45 3.96
N GLU A 141 10.98 -12.93 3.79
CA GLU A 141 10.22 -13.64 4.84
C GLU A 141 10.62 -15.12 4.96
N GLU A 142 11.92 -15.39 5.05
CA GLU A 142 12.40 -16.72 5.44
C GLU A 142 12.23 -16.92 6.93
N GLU A 143 11.73 -18.09 7.33
CA GLU A 143 11.39 -18.41 8.72
C GLU A 143 12.57 -18.21 9.67
N GLN A 144 13.78 -18.63 9.25
CA GLN A 144 15.00 -18.46 10.03
C GLN A 144 15.30 -16.98 10.29
N LYS A 145 15.22 -16.12 9.27
CA LYS A 145 15.48 -14.67 9.40
C LYS A 145 14.49 -14.00 10.34
N ILE A 146 13.20 -14.36 10.23
CA ILE A 146 12.16 -13.84 11.13
C ILE A 146 12.46 -14.27 12.56
N LYS A 147 12.74 -15.55 12.81
CA LYS A 147 13.05 -16.06 14.15
C LYS A 147 14.32 -15.43 14.74
N GLU A 148 15.36 -15.24 13.96
CA GLU A 148 16.60 -14.58 14.38
C GLU A 148 16.36 -13.12 14.76
N THR A 149 15.63 -12.38 13.94
CA THR A 149 15.25 -10.99 14.24
C THR A 149 14.40 -10.89 15.49
N LEU A 150 13.40 -11.77 15.68
CA LEU A 150 12.58 -11.78 16.89
C LEU A 150 13.40 -12.07 18.17
N ARG A 151 14.40 -12.95 18.09
CA ARG A 151 15.34 -13.17 19.20
C ARG A 151 16.20 -11.94 19.45
N LYS A 152 16.70 -11.29 18.39
CA LYS A 152 17.53 -10.08 18.46
C LYS A 152 16.77 -8.93 19.13
N ILE A 153 15.55 -8.64 18.69
CA ILE A 153 14.77 -7.53 19.28
C ILE A 153 14.41 -7.84 20.74
N SER A 154 14.08 -9.09 21.05
CA SER A 154 13.78 -9.51 22.43
C SER A 154 15.01 -9.34 23.34
N SER A 155 16.20 -9.76 22.90
CA SER A 155 17.45 -9.61 23.68
C SER A 155 17.90 -8.16 23.82
N GLN A 156 17.55 -7.29 22.87
CA GLN A 156 17.79 -5.85 22.95
C GLN A 156 16.74 -5.09 23.79
N GLY A 157 15.77 -5.81 24.35
CA GLY A 157 14.74 -5.26 25.25
C GLY A 157 13.57 -4.59 24.54
N TYR A 158 13.37 -4.82 23.25
CA TYR A 158 12.16 -4.40 22.55
C TYR A 158 10.98 -5.25 23.03
N LYS A 159 9.89 -4.58 23.41
CA LYS A 159 8.63 -5.23 23.84
C LYS A 159 7.51 -5.10 22.81
N PHE A 160 7.70 -4.24 21.81
CA PHE A 160 6.71 -3.94 20.78
C PHE A 160 7.38 -3.92 19.41
N ALA A 161 6.67 -4.48 18.43
CA ALA A 161 7.12 -4.50 17.05
C ALA A 161 5.95 -4.24 16.10
N ILE A 162 6.23 -3.49 15.03
CA ILE A 162 5.38 -3.39 13.84
C ILE A 162 6.06 -4.21 12.76
N ALA A 163 5.37 -5.17 12.17
CA ALA A 163 5.94 -6.10 11.21
C ALA A 163 5.18 -6.04 9.88
N GLY A 164 5.86 -5.65 8.80
CA GLY A 164 5.29 -5.61 7.45
C GLY A 164 5.20 -6.99 6.81
N PHE A 165 4.56 -7.95 7.48
CA PHE A 165 4.51 -9.33 7.01
C PHE A 165 3.36 -9.60 6.04
N THR A 166 3.63 -10.38 4.99
CA THR A 166 2.61 -11.03 4.17
C THR A 166 2.11 -12.30 4.86
N ASN A 167 1.14 -12.98 4.26
CA ASN A 167 0.70 -14.30 4.72
C ASN A 167 1.86 -15.30 4.91
N LYS A 168 2.96 -15.18 4.16
CA LYS A 168 4.15 -16.02 4.34
C LYS A 168 4.89 -15.69 5.64
N GLY A 169 5.15 -14.41 5.91
CA GLY A 169 5.77 -13.96 7.16
C GLY A 169 4.91 -14.27 8.40
N VAL A 170 3.58 -14.14 8.28
CA VAL A 170 2.65 -14.53 9.36
C VAL A 170 2.73 -16.02 9.67
N LYS A 171 2.82 -16.90 8.66
CA LYS A 171 3.02 -18.34 8.88
C LYS A 171 4.31 -18.66 9.64
N ALA A 172 5.38 -17.88 9.45
CA ALA A 172 6.61 -18.05 10.21
C ALA A 172 6.46 -17.70 11.71
N LEU A 173 5.35 -17.07 12.11
CA LEU A 173 4.99 -16.81 13.51
C LEU A 173 4.13 -17.94 14.13
N GLU A 174 3.80 -19.00 13.39
CA GLU A 174 3.15 -20.17 13.96
C GLU A 174 4.02 -20.77 15.08
N GLY A 175 3.44 -20.93 16.27
CA GLY A 175 4.17 -21.39 17.45
C GLY A 175 5.09 -20.34 18.09
N TYR A 176 5.00 -19.06 17.71
CA TYR A 176 5.65 -17.98 18.46
C TYR A 176 5.16 -17.96 19.91
N GLN A 177 6.09 -17.95 20.87
CA GLN A 177 5.81 -17.91 22.33
C GLN A 177 6.57 -16.78 23.02
N GLY A 178 7.03 -15.77 22.28
CA GLY A 178 7.79 -14.66 22.84
C GLY A 178 6.90 -13.56 23.44
N ASP A 179 7.52 -12.71 24.26
CA ASP A 179 6.86 -11.61 24.96
C ASP A 179 6.68 -10.34 24.11
N VAL A 180 7.23 -10.30 22.89
CA VAL A 180 7.13 -9.13 22.03
C VAL A 180 5.73 -9.09 21.44
N LYS A 181 5.03 -7.98 21.65
CA LYS A 181 3.76 -7.71 20.98
C LYS A 181 4.03 -7.26 19.55
N ILE A 182 3.49 -7.98 18.58
CA ILE A 182 3.73 -7.79 17.15
C ILE A 182 2.42 -7.36 16.49
N PHE A 183 2.40 -6.17 15.92
CA PHE A 183 1.31 -5.71 15.07
C PHE A 183 1.68 -5.84 13.59
N ILE A 184 0.76 -6.39 12.80
CA ILE A 184 0.95 -6.67 11.37
C ILE A 184 -0.12 -5.90 10.58
N PRO A 185 0.18 -4.70 10.05
CA PRO A 185 -0.79 -3.88 9.33
C PRO A 185 -1.23 -4.47 7.99
N THR A 186 -0.44 -5.39 7.43
CA THR A 186 -0.59 -5.88 6.04
C THR A 186 -1.39 -7.17 5.89
N THR A 187 -1.67 -7.88 6.99
CA THR A 187 -2.41 -9.15 6.96
C THR A 187 -3.64 -9.11 7.85
N HIS A 188 -4.72 -9.76 7.38
CA HIS A 188 -5.95 -9.92 8.13
C HIS A 188 -5.94 -11.27 8.86
N LYS A 189 -6.47 -11.33 10.08
CA LYS A 189 -6.46 -12.55 10.91
C LYS A 189 -7.08 -13.76 10.21
N SER A 190 -8.09 -13.57 9.38
CA SER A 190 -8.78 -14.68 8.68
C SER A 190 -7.88 -15.48 7.73
N THR A 191 -6.69 -14.98 7.38
CA THR A 191 -5.73 -15.71 6.55
C THR A 191 -4.86 -16.69 7.34
N THR A 192 -5.01 -16.75 8.66
CA THR A 192 -4.20 -17.58 9.56
C THR A 192 -5.04 -18.24 10.67
N GLN A 193 -4.51 -19.33 11.24
CA GLN A 193 -5.06 -20.03 12.40
C GLN A 193 -4.29 -19.71 13.70
N ILE A 194 -3.45 -18.66 13.67
CA ILE A 194 -2.67 -18.26 14.85
C ILE A 194 -3.60 -17.72 15.94
N HIS A 195 -3.59 -18.43 17.07
CA HIS A 195 -4.20 -18.00 18.32
C HIS A 195 -3.09 -17.57 19.28
N ASN A 196 -2.68 -16.30 19.20
CA ASN A 196 -1.67 -15.71 20.07
C ASN A 196 -2.08 -14.30 20.48
N GLU A 197 -2.06 -14.02 21.79
CA GLU A 197 -2.43 -12.73 22.39
C GLU A 197 -1.42 -11.60 22.15
N ASN A 198 -0.20 -11.95 21.76
CA ASN A 198 0.86 -11.01 21.41
C ASN A 198 0.91 -10.71 19.90
N ILE A 199 0.03 -11.28 19.07
CA ILE A 199 0.01 -11.03 17.63
C ILE A 199 -1.31 -10.35 17.23
N TYR A 200 -1.19 -9.19 16.60
CA TYR A 200 -2.29 -8.29 16.25
C TYR A 200 -2.29 -8.04 14.74
N PHE A 201 -3.48 -8.01 14.14
CA PHE A 201 -3.69 -7.93 12.69
C PHE A 201 -4.43 -6.65 12.33
N GLY A 202 -3.93 -5.94 11.33
CA GLY A 202 -4.42 -4.61 10.97
C GLY A 202 -4.94 -4.47 9.55
N SER A 203 -4.88 -5.50 8.71
CA SER A 203 -5.38 -5.36 7.34
C SER A 203 -6.89 -5.21 7.30
N ILE A 204 -7.39 -4.58 6.24
CA ILE A 204 -8.82 -4.41 5.97
C ILE A 204 -9.50 -5.75 5.66
N ASP A 205 -10.81 -5.82 5.91
CA ASP A 205 -11.62 -7.01 5.65
C ASP A 205 -12.32 -6.93 4.28
N TYR A 206 -11.72 -7.58 3.28
CA TYR A 206 -12.32 -7.66 1.94
C TYR A 206 -13.63 -8.45 1.91
N ASP A 207 -13.85 -9.42 2.80
CA ASP A 207 -15.09 -10.19 2.84
C ASP A 207 -16.26 -9.29 3.27
N VAL A 208 -16.04 -8.41 4.26
CA VAL A 208 -17.03 -7.41 4.69
C VAL A 208 -17.25 -6.35 3.60
N GLN A 209 -16.19 -5.91 2.91
CA GLN A 209 -16.33 -4.97 1.78
C GLN A 209 -17.16 -5.57 0.65
N ILE A 210 -16.86 -6.80 0.24
CA ILE A 210 -17.59 -7.51 -0.82
C ILE A 210 -19.05 -7.70 -0.44
N LYS A 211 -19.33 -8.10 0.81
CA LYS A 211 -20.70 -8.24 1.32
C LYS A 211 -21.48 -6.93 1.18
N LYS A 212 -20.89 -5.81 1.64
CA LYS A 212 -21.51 -4.49 1.58
C LYS A 212 -21.78 -4.02 0.14
N LEU A 213 -20.92 -4.38 -0.81
CA LEU A 213 -21.14 -4.13 -2.24
C LEU A 213 -22.25 -5.02 -2.81
N LEU A 214 -22.27 -6.30 -2.46
CA LEU A 214 -23.31 -7.25 -2.87
C LEU A 214 -24.71 -6.82 -2.39
N ASP A 215 -24.83 -6.16 -1.24
CA ASP A 215 -26.10 -5.59 -0.76
C ASP A 215 -26.69 -4.54 -1.72
N LYS A 216 -25.87 -3.94 -2.61
CA LYS A 216 -26.30 -3.00 -3.66
C LYS A 216 -26.49 -3.68 -5.02
N SER A 217 -26.25 -4.99 -5.11
CA SER A 217 -26.39 -5.76 -6.35
C SER A 217 -27.85 -6.08 -6.67
N ASN A 218 -28.12 -6.34 -7.95
CA ASN A 218 -29.38 -6.92 -8.43
C ASN A 218 -29.37 -8.46 -8.49
N GLY A 219 -28.34 -9.12 -7.95
CA GLY A 219 -28.21 -10.59 -7.94
C GLY A 219 -27.65 -11.20 -9.22
N PHE A 220 -27.62 -10.46 -10.34
CA PHE A 220 -26.87 -10.88 -11.53
C PHE A 220 -25.47 -10.28 -11.49
N ASN A 221 -24.54 -10.98 -10.85
CA ASN A 221 -23.17 -10.48 -10.67
C ASN A 221 -22.21 -10.98 -11.76
N ALA A 222 -21.37 -10.06 -12.23
CA ALA A 222 -20.24 -10.37 -13.10
C ALA A 222 -18.94 -9.88 -12.46
N ILE A 223 -17.83 -10.55 -12.72
CA ILE A 223 -16.51 -10.21 -12.19
C ILE A 223 -15.57 -10.02 -13.38
N LEU A 224 -15.06 -8.81 -13.56
CA LEU A 224 -13.95 -8.54 -14.47
C LEU A 224 -12.65 -8.77 -13.70
N SER A 225 -11.86 -9.73 -14.16
CA SER A 225 -10.63 -10.14 -13.48
C SER A 225 -9.41 -10.12 -14.37
N ASP A 226 -8.27 -9.80 -13.77
CA ASP A 226 -6.93 -10.05 -14.30
C ASP A 226 -6.28 -11.30 -13.68
N GLU A 227 -5.03 -11.64 -14.06
CA GLU A 227 -4.34 -12.86 -13.62
C GLU A 227 -3.54 -12.73 -12.30
N SER A 228 -3.54 -11.57 -11.64
CA SER A 228 -2.75 -11.39 -10.42
C SER A 228 -3.28 -12.20 -9.22
N ALA A 229 -2.38 -12.59 -8.31
CA ALA A 229 -2.71 -13.40 -7.13
C ALA A 229 -3.78 -12.75 -6.23
N LEU A 230 -3.63 -11.46 -5.91
CA LEU A 230 -4.61 -10.72 -5.09
C LEU A 230 -5.99 -10.70 -5.77
N LEU A 231 -6.03 -10.48 -7.08
CA LEU A 231 -7.30 -10.41 -7.83
C LEU A 231 -7.99 -11.77 -7.88
N ASN A 232 -7.23 -12.86 -8.01
CA ASN A 232 -7.75 -14.21 -7.91
C ASN A 232 -8.31 -14.52 -6.51
N GLU A 233 -7.67 -14.02 -5.45
CA GLU A 233 -8.19 -14.12 -4.09
C GLU A 233 -9.52 -13.37 -3.95
N LEU A 234 -9.60 -12.13 -4.43
CA LEU A 234 -10.84 -11.34 -4.43
C LEU A 234 -11.96 -12.03 -5.22
N ASN A 235 -11.67 -12.62 -6.37
CA ASN A 235 -12.65 -13.40 -7.14
C ASN A 235 -13.19 -14.57 -6.33
N SER A 236 -12.30 -15.27 -5.62
CA SER A 236 -12.66 -16.42 -4.78
C SER A 236 -13.56 -16.00 -3.62
N LYS A 237 -13.28 -14.85 -3.00
CA LYS A 237 -14.11 -14.25 -1.95
C LYS A 237 -15.51 -13.87 -2.47
N ILE A 238 -15.59 -13.25 -3.65
CA ILE A 238 -16.90 -12.95 -4.28
C ILE A 238 -17.64 -14.24 -4.59
N LYS A 239 -16.99 -15.26 -5.17
CA LYS A 239 -17.59 -16.55 -5.48
C LYS A 239 -18.07 -17.33 -4.25
N ALA A 240 -17.40 -17.17 -3.11
CA ALA A 240 -17.82 -17.78 -1.86
C ALA A 240 -19.14 -17.17 -1.34
N GLN A 241 -19.36 -15.87 -1.58
CA GLN A 241 -20.57 -15.16 -1.16
C GLN A 241 -21.69 -15.18 -2.22
N ASP A 242 -21.33 -15.22 -3.50
CA ASP A 242 -22.22 -15.44 -4.64
C ASP A 242 -21.65 -16.50 -5.60
N PRO A 243 -22.06 -17.78 -5.43
CA PRO A 243 -21.61 -18.87 -6.29
C PRO A 243 -21.97 -18.70 -7.78
N ASN A 244 -23.01 -17.91 -8.08
CA ASN A 244 -23.52 -17.71 -9.44
C ASN A 244 -22.80 -16.59 -10.20
N ALA A 245 -21.95 -15.79 -9.55
CA ALA A 245 -21.26 -14.68 -10.19
C ALA A 245 -20.41 -15.13 -11.39
N ILE A 246 -20.52 -14.49 -12.55
CA ILE A 246 -19.82 -14.94 -13.77
C ILE A 246 -18.46 -14.23 -13.89
N ILE A 247 -17.36 -14.99 -14.02
CA ILE A 247 -16.01 -14.42 -14.17
C ILE A 247 -15.68 -14.22 -15.65
N TYR A 248 -15.29 -12.99 -16.00
CA TYR A 248 -14.76 -12.58 -17.29
C TYR A 248 -13.27 -12.21 -17.13
N LYS A 249 -12.38 -13.00 -17.71
CA LYS A 249 -10.94 -12.73 -17.68
C LYS A 249 -10.55 -11.69 -18.73
N ILE A 250 -9.77 -10.69 -18.31
CA ILE A 250 -9.27 -9.58 -19.14
C ILE A 250 -7.74 -9.72 -19.26
N GLY A 251 -7.30 -10.59 -20.19
CA GLY A 251 -5.89 -10.72 -20.59
C GLY A 251 -5.27 -9.47 -21.22
N ASP A 252 -3.94 -9.48 -21.36
CA ASP A 252 -3.13 -8.29 -21.64
C ASP A 252 -3.04 -7.89 -23.12
N GLU A 253 -3.36 -8.78 -24.07
CA GLU A 253 -3.17 -8.50 -25.49
C GLU A 253 -4.45 -8.76 -26.31
N LYS A 254 -4.94 -7.68 -26.95
CA LYS A 254 -5.97 -7.69 -28.02
C LYS A 254 -7.33 -8.28 -27.62
N ILE A 255 -7.92 -7.77 -26.54
CA ILE A 255 -9.32 -8.08 -26.24
C ILE A 255 -10.23 -7.21 -27.09
N ASP A 256 -11.11 -7.88 -27.85
CA ASP A 256 -12.34 -7.29 -28.38
C ASP A 256 -13.26 -6.97 -27.18
N PHE A 257 -12.98 -5.83 -26.51
CA PHE A 257 -13.72 -5.38 -25.33
C PHE A 257 -15.21 -5.34 -25.62
N ALA A 258 -15.60 -4.94 -26.84
CA ALA A 258 -16.99 -4.90 -27.24
C ALA A 258 -17.70 -6.26 -27.09
N ARG A 259 -17.02 -7.38 -27.35
CA ARG A 259 -17.60 -8.72 -27.17
C ARG A 259 -17.74 -9.11 -25.70
N VAL A 260 -16.70 -8.92 -24.91
CA VAL A 260 -16.71 -9.26 -23.48
C VAL A 260 -17.74 -8.42 -22.74
N LEU A 261 -17.76 -7.11 -23.01
CA LEU A 261 -18.63 -6.17 -22.33
C LEU A 261 -20.12 -6.37 -22.66
N ARG A 262 -20.48 -6.96 -23.82
CA ARG A 262 -21.88 -7.32 -24.12
C ARG A 262 -22.47 -8.30 -23.11
N GLY A 263 -21.65 -9.19 -22.54
CA GLY A 263 -22.06 -10.14 -21.51
C GLY A 263 -22.43 -9.48 -20.17
N LEU A 264 -22.07 -8.21 -19.98
CA LEU A 264 -22.32 -7.46 -18.74
C LEU A 264 -23.65 -6.72 -18.74
N ARG A 265 -24.46 -6.81 -19.80
CA ARG A 265 -25.74 -6.10 -19.88
C ARG A 265 -26.67 -6.55 -18.76
N GLY A 266 -27.11 -5.58 -17.95
CA GLY A 266 -27.94 -5.81 -16.77
C GLY A 266 -27.18 -6.36 -15.56
N ALA A 267 -25.88 -6.62 -15.65
CA ALA A 267 -25.10 -7.16 -14.54
C ALA A 267 -24.69 -6.06 -13.54
N SER A 268 -24.52 -6.47 -12.29
CA SER A 268 -23.75 -5.76 -11.28
C SER A 268 -22.30 -6.24 -11.38
N VAL A 269 -21.36 -5.35 -11.73
CA VAL A 269 -20.04 -5.74 -12.22
C VAL A 269 -18.94 -5.40 -11.21
N PHE A 270 -18.25 -6.40 -10.69
CA PHE A 270 -17.06 -6.24 -9.85
C PHE A 270 -15.80 -6.06 -10.69
N PHE A 271 -15.04 -5.01 -10.41
CA PHE A 271 -13.75 -4.72 -11.02
C PHE A 271 -12.63 -5.20 -10.10
N ASN A 272 -12.22 -6.44 -10.35
CA ASN A 272 -11.00 -7.04 -9.79
C ASN A 272 -9.89 -6.92 -10.83
N THR A 273 -9.59 -5.67 -11.21
CA THR A 273 -8.55 -5.30 -12.17
C THR A 273 -7.70 -4.16 -11.61
N PRO A 274 -6.44 -3.99 -12.06
CA PRO A 274 -5.61 -2.84 -11.68
C PRO A 274 -6.25 -1.51 -12.09
N LEU A 275 -5.90 -0.43 -11.37
CA LEU A 275 -6.48 0.91 -11.51
C LEU A 275 -6.66 1.39 -12.96
N ILE A 276 -5.60 1.31 -13.76
CA ILE A 276 -5.62 1.75 -15.16
C ILE A 276 -6.58 0.91 -16.00
N LYS A 277 -6.59 -0.41 -15.79
CA LYS A 277 -7.46 -1.35 -16.50
C LYS A 277 -8.92 -1.14 -16.08
N THR A 278 -9.18 -0.87 -14.80
CA THR A 278 -10.51 -0.49 -14.27
C THR A 278 -11.02 0.80 -14.94
N ALA A 279 -10.19 1.85 -14.97
CA ALA A 279 -10.53 3.11 -15.61
C ALA A 279 -10.87 2.93 -17.10
N LEU A 280 -10.00 2.22 -17.84
CA LEU A 280 -10.22 1.92 -19.25
C LEU A 280 -11.53 1.14 -19.48
N LEU A 281 -11.76 0.06 -18.72
CA LEU A 281 -12.95 -0.78 -18.85
C LEU A 281 -14.24 0.01 -18.54
N SER A 282 -14.24 0.85 -17.51
CA SER A 282 -15.38 1.71 -17.19
C SER A 282 -15.70 2.68 -18.35
N SER A 283 -14.67 3.23 -18.98
CA SER A 283 -14.82 4.07 -20.17
C SER A 283 -15.38 3.31 -21.37
N GLN A 284 -14.88 2.09 -21.63
CA GLN A 284 -15.37 1.26 -22.72
C GLN A 284 -16.84 0.84 -22.52
N ILE A 285 -17.28 0.57 -21.29
CA ILE A 285 -18.69 0.29 -20.97
C ILE A 285 -19.58 1.45 -21.41
N ARG A 286 -19.19 2.69 -21.07
CA ARG A 286 -19.93 3.88 -21.49
C ARG A 286 -19.87 4.08 -23.01
N VAL A 287 -18.68 4.06 -23.62
CA VAL A 287 -18.48 4.28 -25.07
C VAL A 287 -19.30 3.29 -25.90
N HIS A 288 -19.40 2.03 -25.45
CA HIS A 288 -20.19 1.00 -26.13
C HIS A 288 -21.67 0.95 -25.69
N ASN A 289 -22.14 1.89 -24.88
CA ASN A 289 -23.50 1.96 -24.36
C ASN A 289 -23.96 0.64 -23.71
N ILE A 290 -23.05 -0.02 -22.99
CA ILE A 290 -23.36 -1.24 -22.25
C ILE A 290 -24.09 -0.84 -20.97
N ARG A 291 -25.39 -1.09 -20.91
CA ARG A 291 -26.22 -0.79 -19.73
C ARG A 291 -25.98 -1.83 -18.64
N THR A 292 -25.13 -1.54 -17.69
CA THR A 292 -24.94 -2.31 -16.45
C THR A 292 -25.90 -1.81 -15.36
N ASN A 293 -26.12 -2.62 -14.33
CA ASN A 293 -26.90 -2.20 -13.16
C ASN A 293 -26.07 -1.25 -12.27
N VAL A 294 -24.86 -1.68 -11.92
CA VAL A 294 -23.93 -0.96 -11.05
C VAL A 294 -22.52 -1.51 -11.29
N LEU A 295 -21.51 -0.69 -11.06
CA LEU A 295 -20.10 -1.05 -11.14
C LEU A 295 -19.52 -1.00 -9.72
N PHE A 296 -18.78 -2.04 -9.33
CA PHE A 296 -18.25 -2.20 -7.98
C PHE A 296 -16.73 -2.34 -8.00
N SER A 297 -16.08 -1.79 -6.98
CA SER A 297 -14.72 -2.18 -6.65
C SER A 297 -14.50 -2.15 -5.14
N THR A 298 -13.58 -2.98 -4.66
CA THR A 298 -13.10 -2.91 -3.26
C THR A 298 -12.15 -1.71 -3.09
N GLN A 299 -11.54 -1.58 -1.91
CA GLN A 299 -10.50 -0.57 -1.61
C GLN A 299 -9.42 -0.47 -2.69
N LEU A 300 -9.16 -1.56 -3.43
CA LEU A 300 -8.13 -1.66 -4.45
C LEU A 300 -8.10 -0.46 -5.40
N ASN A 301 -9.27 0.04 -5.82
CA ASN A 301 -9.38 1.16 -6.77
C ASN A 301 -9.81 2.47 -6.11
N TYR A 302 -9.84 2.55 -4.77
CA TYR A 302 -10.04 3.79 -4.03
C TYR A 302 -8.76 4.63 -4.05
N ASN A 303 -8.52 5.31 -5.17
CA ASN A 303 -7.30 6.06 -5.44
C ASN A 303 -7.64 7.38 -6.16
N PRO A 304 -7.02 8.53 -5.82
CA PRO A 304 -7.29 9.81 -6.48
C PRO A 304 -7.04 9.78 -7.98
N ALA A 305 -6.04 9.02 -8.43
CA ALA A 305 -5.75 8.87 -9.86
C ALA A 305 -6.91 8.18 -10.61
N PHE A 306 -7.80 7.45 -9.93
CA PHE A 306 -9.03 6.98 -10.56
C PHE A 306 -9.86 8.14 -11.12
N LEU A 307 -9.94 9.25 -10.39
CA LEU A 307 -10.72 10.43 -10.76
C LEU A 307 -10.13 11.12 -12.00
N SER A 308 -8.80 11.14 -12.15
CA SER A 308 -8.12 11.75 -13.30
C SER A 308 -8.07 10.83 -14.53
N LEU A 309 -8.09 9.51 -14.33
CA LEU A 309 -8.08 8.52 -15.41
C LEU A 309 -9.47 8.27 -16.02
N THR A 310 -10.53 8.81 -15.43
CA THR A 310 -11.92 8.56 -15.86
C THR A 310 -12.74 9.85 -15.91
N GLN A 311 -13.73 9.89 -16.81
CA GLN A 311 -14.69 10.98 -16.83
C GLN A 311 -15.81 10.73 -15.82
N GLU A 312 -16.49 11.77 -15.37
CA GLU A 312 -17.63 11.65 -14.43
C GLU A 312 -18.70 10.66 -14.96
N GLY A 313 -18.94 10.68 -16.27
CA GLY A 313 -19.86 9.74 -16.93
C GLY A 313 -19.43 8.27 -16.81
N ASP A 314 -18.13 7.97 -16.76
CA ASP A 314 -17.60 6.61 -16.60
C ASP A 314 -17.83 6.09 -15.16
N ARG A 315 -17.99 7.02 -14.20
CA ARG A 315 -18.09 6.74 -12.76
C ARG A 315 -19.50 6.87 -12.18
N ARG A 316 -20.49 7.28 -12.97
CA ARG A 316 -21.86 7.58 -12.50
C ARG A 316 -22.54 6.43 -11.74
N GLN A 317 -22.28 5.18 -12.14
CA GLN A 317 -22.80 3.99 -11.48
C GLN A 317 -21.71 3.22 -10.71
N PHE A 318 -20.56 3.85 -10.47
CA PHE A 318 -19.39 3.21 -9.88
C PHE A 318 -19.35 3.46 -8.37
N ILE A 319 -19.37 2.37 -7.61
CA ILE A 319 -19.34 2.33 -6.16
C ILE A 319 -18.06 1.62 -5.72
N ILE A 320 -17.31 2.24 -4.83
CA ILE A 320 -16.05 1.73 -4.30
C ILE A 320 -16.18 1.54 -2.79
N ALA A 321 -15.89 0.35 -2.28
CA ALA A 321 -15.82 0.14 -0.84
C ALA A 321 -14.54 0.79 -0.28
N ASN A 322 -14.68 1.49 0.84
CA ASN A 322 -13.59 2.15 1.55
C ASN A 322 -13.65 1.77 3.04
N SER A 323 -12.49 1.48 3.63
CA SER A 323 -12.28 1.15 5.04
C SER A 323 -11.39 2.17 5.77
N ILE A 324 -11.02 3.25 5.09
CA ILE A 324 -10.33 4.40 5.68
C ILE A 324 -11.40 5.35 6.21
N ASP A 325 -11.38 5.66 7.50
CA ASP A 325 -12.23 6.71 8.06
C ASP A 325 -11.51 8.06 8.13
N LYS A 326 -12.23 9.09 8.56
CA LYS A 326 -11.65 10.43 8.74
C LYS A 326 -10.51 10.36 9.76
N ASN A 327 -9.36 10.91 9.37
CA ASN A 327 -8.17 10.98 10.21
C ASN A 327 -7.96 12.40 10.76
N ASP A 328 -7.03 12.51 11.70
CA ASP A 328 -6.56 13.77 12.28
C ASP A 328 -5.79 14.60 11.23
N GLU A 329 -6.11 15.89 11.14
CA GLU A 329 -5.57 16.80 10.10
C GLU A 329 -4.05 16.99 10.21
N GLU A 330 -3.50 17.08 11.44
CA GLU A 330 -2.06 17.24 11.66
C GLU A 330 -1.32 15.93 11.32
N LEU A 331 -1.91 14.78 11.65
CA LEU A 331 -1.37 13.48 11.28
C LEU A 331 -1.38 13.27 9.76
N ASN A 332 -2.44 13.70 9.07
CA ASN A 332 -2.50 13.64 7.62
C ASN A 332 -1.42 14.53 6.99
N TYR A 333 -1.28 15.76 7.47
CA TYR A 333 -0.22 16.69 7.04
C TYR A 333 1.18 16.08 7.21
N LEU A 334 1.46 15.47 8.37
CA LEU A 334 2.73 14.79 8.61
C LEU A 334 2.94 13.62 7.65
N ASN A 335 1.90 12.83 7.37
CA ASN A 335 1.99 11.75 6.39
C ASN A 335 2.26 12.28 4.98
N GLU A 336 1.63 13.38 4.56
CA GLU A 336 1.87 14.02 3.27
C GLU A 336 3.33 14.45 3.11
N MET A 337 3.96 14.98 4.17
CA MET A 337 5.39 15.30 4.18
C MET A 337 6.29 14.08 3.93
N PHE A 338 5.81 12.87 4.23
CA PHE A 338 6.50 11.61 3.94
C PHE A 338 5.97 10.91 2.68
N ALA A 339 5.34 11.67 1.77
CA ALA A 339 4.73 11.18 0.53
C ALA A 339 3.69 10.06 0.77
N GLN A 340 3.00 10.10 1.90
CA GLN A 340 1.87 9.24 2.23
C GLN A 340 0.59 10.07 2.26
N ASN A 341 -0.53 9.46 1.87
CA ASN A 341 -1.82 10.10 2.02
C ASN A 341 -2.72 9.13 2.80
N LEU A 342 -3.08 9.48 4.03
CA LEU A 342 -3.87 8.60 4.89
C LEU A 342 -5.29 8.43 4.39
N ASP A 343 -5.82 9.40 3.63
CA ASP A 343 -7.17 9.34 3.07
C ASP A 343 -7.30 8.27 1.98
N TYR A 344 -6.19 7.84 1.36
CA TYR A 344 -6.22 6.87 0.24
C TYR A 344 -5.32 5.65 0.43
N ASN A 345 -4.31 5.72 1.31
CA ASN A 345 -3.41 4.61 1.56
C ASN A 345 -3.82 3.83 2.81
N TRP A 346 -4.61 2.76 2.59
CA TRP A 346 -5.12 1.93 3.68
C TRP A 346 -4.02 1.26 4.52
N VAL A 347 -2.84 1.00 3.96
CA VAL A 347 -1.72 0.41 4.72
C VAL A 347 -1.11 1.45 5.66
N ALA A 348 -0.96 2.70 5.20
CA ALA A 348 -0.52 3.81 6.05
C ALA A 348 -1.54 4.09 7.16
N TYR A 349 -2.83 4.07 6.82
CA TYR A 349 -3.93 4.20 7.77
C TYR A 349 -3.90 3.09 8.83
N ALA A 350 -3.89 1.83 8.41
CA ALA A 350 -3.81 0.67 9.30
C ALA A 350 -2.56 0.68 10.19
N THR A 351 -1.42 1.12 9.64
CA THR A 351 -0.18 1.30 10.42
C THR A 351 -0.37 2.33 11.52
N SER A 352 -0.96 3.47 11.19
CA SER A 352 -1.26 4.54 12.16
C SER A 352 -2.24 4.09 13.23
N VAL A 353 -3.32 3.39 12.85
CA VAL A 353 -4.32 2.82 13.79
C VAL A 353 -3.66 1.85 14.79
N GLY A 354 -2.84 0.93 14.30
CA GLY A 354 -2.19 -0.04 15.17
C GLY A 354 -1.12 0.59 16.07
N LEU A 355 -0.34 1.55 15.56
CA LEU A 355 0.58 2.31 16.41
C LEU A 355 -0.17 3.13 17.44
N ASP A 356 -1.33 3.70 17.10
CA ASP A 356 -2.16 4.46 18.03
C ASP A 356 -2.61 3.62 19.19
N TYR A 357 -3.22 2.48 18.89
CA TYR A 357 -3.57 1.50 19.90
C TYR A 357 -2.37 1.09 20.75
N PHE A 358 -1.24 0.75 20.13
CA PHE A 358 -0.07 0.27 20.87
C PHE A 358 0.51 1.35 21.78
N TYR A 359 0.60 2.57 21.25
CA TYR A 359 1.12 3.72 21.96
C TYR A 359 0.26 4.03 23.17
N THR A 360 -1.05 4.21 22.99
CA THR A 360 -1.94 4.60 24.09
C THR A 360 -2.24 3.44 25.04
N ASN A 361 -2.23 2.18 24.60
CA ASN A 361 -2.62 1.07 25.51
C ASN A 361 -1.43 0.50 26.27
N PHE A 362 -0.21 0.61 25.73
CA PHE A 362 0.95 -0.05 26.31
C PHE A 362 2.15 0.87 26.58
N LEU A 363 2.36 1.92 25.78
CA LEU A 363 3.57 2.75 25.86
C LEU A 363 3.35 4.00 26.72
N ASN A 364 2.24 4.69 26.49
CA ASN A 364 1.82 5.88 27.21
C ASN A 364 0.29 5.89 27.43
N PRO A 365 -0.20 5.21 28.48
CA PRO A 365 -1.61 5.16 28.86
C PRO A 365 -2.31 6.48 29.17
N LYS A 366 -1.55 7.58 29.25
CA LYS A 366 -2.09 8.92 29.46
C LYS A 366 -2.33 9.68 28.16
N SER A 367 -1.82 9.16 27.03
CA SER A 367 -2.03 9.78 25.74
C SER A 367 -3.46 9.54 25.25
N GLU A 368 -4.01 10.52 24.56
CA GLU A 368 -5.30 10.39 23.90
C GLU A 368 -5.16 9.58 22.61
N ARG A 369 -6.18 8.75 22.35
CA ARG A 369 -6.35 7.98 21.11
C ARG A 369 -6.74 8.93 19.98
N ILE A 370 -6.09 8.78 18.83
CA ILE A 370 -6.43 9.50 17.61
C ILE A 370 -7.50 8.75 16.81
N PHE A 371 -7.50 7.42 16.88
CA PHE A 371 -8.35 6.54 16.09
C PHE A 371 -9.40 5.82 16.93
N GLU A 372 -10.61 5.71 16.36
CA GLU A 372 -11.76 5.07 16.98
C GLU A 372 -11.86 3.57 16.68
N GLU A 373 -11.02 3.03 15.77
CA GLU A 373 -11.01 1.62 15.41
C GLU A 373 -10.82 0.71 16.62
N GLU A 374 -11.69 -0.29 16.71
CA GLU A 374 -11.69 -1.24 17.80
C GLU A 374 -10.93 -2.51 17.45
N LEU A 375 -10.33 -3.13 18.46
CA LEU A 375 -9.67 -4.42 18.34
C LEU A 375 -10.64 -5.52 18.79
N ASN A 376 -10.95 -6.47 17.91
CA ASN A 376 -11.73 -7.65 18.24
C ASN A 376 -10.93 -8.93 17.90
N ASN A 377 -10.72 -9.80 18.88
CA ASN A 377 -9.98 -11.05 18.71
C ASN A 377 -8.61 -10.86 18.02
N SER A 378 -7.86 -9.83 18.42
CA SER A 378 -6.58 -9.43 17.81
C SER A 378 -6.65 -8.96 16.35
N GLN A 379 -7.82 -8.61 15.82
CA GLN A 379 -8.01 -7.99 14.51
C GLN A 379 -8.64 -6.61 14.68
N PHE A 380 -8.08 -5.58 14.05
CA PHE A 380 -8.72 -4.27 13.99
C PHE A 380 -9.93 -4.30 13.07
N ILE A 381 -11.04 -3.73 13.54
CA ILE A 381 -12.31 -3.69 12.81
C ILE A 381 -12.48 -2.31 12.19
N TYR A 382 -12.56 -2.28 10.86
CA TYR A 382 -12.75 -1.06 10.09
C TYR A 382 -14.19 -0.94 9.60
N LYS A 383 -14.77 0.25 9.73
CA LYS A 383 -16.08 0.56 9.15
C LYS A 383 -15.97 0.56 7.63
N VAL A 384 -16.87 -0.16 6.95
CA VAL A 384 -16.96 -0.12 5.48
C VAL A 384 -17.94 0.96 5.05
N ARG A 385 -17.40 1.95 4.33
CA ARG A 385 -18.10 3.06 3.68
C ARG A 385 -18.20 2.78 2.19
N LEU A 386 -19.29 3.19 1.55
CA LEU A 386 -19.46 3.05 0.10
C LEU A 386 -19.27 4.42 -0.54
N MET A 387 -18.30 4.53 -1.43
CA MET A 387 -17.86 5.79 -2.01
C MET A 387 -18.21 5.85 -3.49
N GLN A 388 -18.53 7.04 -3.99
CA GLN A 388 -18.72 7.31 -5.40
C GLN A 388 -17.80 8.46 -5.84
N GLY A 389 -17.10 8.26 -6.96
CA GLY A 389 -16.25 9.31 -7.54
C GLY A 389 -17.08 10.38 -8.24
N LYS A 390 -16.99 11.63 -7.77
CA LYS A 390 -17.56 12.82 -8.40
C LYS A 390 -16.50 13.60 -9.18
N ALA A 391 -16.77 14.85 -9.56
CA ALA A 391 -15.90 15.64 -10.41
C ALA A 391 -14.45 15.76 -9.88
N GLY A 392 -14.25 15.94 -8.57
CA GLY A 392 -12.91 16.16 -7.98
C GLY A 392 -12.58 15.36 -6.72
N ASN A 393 -13.54 14.62 -6.17
CA ASN A 393 -13.39 13.89 -4.92
C ASN A 393 -14.21 12.58 -4.95
N PHE A 394 -14.03 11.77 -3.91
CA PHE A 394 -14.97 10.70 -3.58
C PHE A 394 -15.94 11.19 -2.51
N GLU A 395 -17.22 10.90 -2.69
CA GLU A 395 -18.28 11.19 -1.72
C GLU A 395 -18.87 9.88 -1.22
N GLU A 396 -19.22 9.83 0.06
CA GLU A 396 -19.90 8.66 0.62
C GLU A 396 -21.36 8.62 0.12
N LEU A 397 -21.83 7.42 -0.19
CA LEU A 397 -23.21 7.16 -0.52
C LEU A 397 -24.03 7.09 0.77
N GLU A 398 -25.05 7.94 0.86
CA GLU A 398 -26.05 7.91 1.93
C GLU A 398 -26.89 6.62 1.93
#